data_AF-A0A969JRX5-F1
#
_entry.id   AF-A0A969JRX5-F1
#
_cell.length_a   1.000
_cell.length_b   1.000
_cell.length_c   1.000
_cell.angle_alpha   90.00
_cell.angle_beta   90.00
_cell.angle_gamma   90.00
#
_symmetry.space_group_name_H-M   'P 1'
#
loop_
_entity.id
_entity.type
_entity.pdbx_description
1 polymer ?
#
loop_
_entity_poly.entity_id
_entity_poly.type
_entity_poly.pdbx_seq_one_letter_code
_entity_poly.pdbx_strand_id
1 'polypeptide(L)'
;MFTRYWPAELNIGVFFRWWGAGLWACLPVSLRQRYVRVSRRWVLEIAADEIVLSREQAGEKPEILNRYPRQSLRQGGISEAVLKKTKGEPLVMRVPAVHTLSKTMTLPLAAESNLRQVVGFELDRFTPFTATQVYYDVRILERQSAARRLRVQLVAVPRSVLDSLLEQLAGAGLSPMGVDVIGYPEINLLPPSKRARQSATLQRLQWTLATLGLILVLAVGVFTVMAPKKCGD
;
A
#
# COMPACT_ATOMS: atom_id res chain seq x y z
N MET A 1 -0.38 7.73 35.24
CA MET A 1 0.24 6.50 35.75
C MET A 1 0.75 5.70 34.54
N PHE A 2 1.98 5.96 34.11
CA PHE A 2 2.59 5.36 32.92
C PHE A 2 3.28 4.04 33.29
N THR A 3 2.66 2.91 33.01
CA THR A 3 3.27 1.59 33.23
C THR A 3 4.20 1.23 32.07
N ARG A 4 5.47 1.07 32.44
CA ARG A 4 6.59 0.49 31.67
C ARG A 4 6.19 -0.81 30.97
N TYR A 5 6.42 -0.86 29.66
CA TYR A 5 6.59 -2.12 28.93
C TYR A 5 7.98 -2.09 28.28
N TRP A 6 8.92 -2.82 28.87
CA TRP A 6 10.20 -3.18 28.24
C TRP A 6 10.18 -4.69 28.01
N PRO A 7 10.09 -5.20 26.78
CA PRO A 7 10.37 -6.60 26.50
C PRO A 7 11.88 -6.77 26.28
N ALA A 8 12.48 -7.68 27.05
CA ALA A 8 13.90 -7.98 27.09
C ALA A 8 14.41 -8.85 25.93
N GLU A 9 13.89 -8.67 24.71
CA GLU A 9 14.47 -9.26 23.51
C GLU A 9 14.65 -8.15 22.48
N LEU A 10 15.89 -7.95 22.03
CA LEU A 10 16.32 -6.94 21.05
C LEU A 10 15.71 -7.25 19.67
N ASN A 11 14.40 -7.12 19.55
CA ASN A 11 13.73 -7.15 18.26
C ASN A 11 13.93 -5.79 17.59
N ILE A 12 15.04 -5.68 16.85
CA ILE A 12 15.45 -4.51 16.09
C ILE A 12 14.29 -3.95 15.23
N GLY A 13 13.42 -4.82 14.70
CA GLY A 13 12.24 -4.42 13.93
C GLY A 13 11.18 -3.68 14.76
N VAL A 14 10.93 -4.10 16.00
CA VAL A 14 10.02 -3.41 16.94
C VAL A 14 10.62 -2.08 17.39
N PHE A 15 11.93 -2.06 17.65
CA PHE A 15 12.66 -0.84 18.01
C PHE A 15 12.59 0.21 16.90
N PHE A 16 12.93 -0.13 15.64
CA PHE A 16 12.86 0.83 14.53
C PHE A 16 11.43 1.28 14.22
N ARG A 17 10.43 0.41 14.42
CA ARG A 17 9.02 0.79 14.24
C ARG A 17 8.54 1.76 15.33
N TRP A 18 8.96 1.58 16.57
CA TRP A 18 8.70 2.50 17.68
C TRP A 18 9.48 3.81 17.54
N TRP A 19 10.77 3.72 17.24
CA TRP A 19 11.66 4.87 17.01
C TRP A 19 11.18 5.72 15.83
N GLY A 20 10.78 5.07 14.73
CA GLY A 20 10.16 5.72 13.58
C GLY A 20 8.82 6.37 13.92
N ALA A 21 7.99 5.77 14.79
CA ALA A 21 6.74 6.36 15.27
C ALA A 21 6.98 7.60 16.15
N GLY A 22 8.03 7.59 16.98
CA GLY A 22 8.46 8.74 17.79
C GLY A 22 9.04 9.88 16.95
N LEU A 23 9.83 9.57 15.91
CA LEU A 23 10.31 10.57 14.96
C LEU A 23 9.18 11.16 14.10
N TRP A 24 8.24 10.33 13.68
CA TRP A 24 6.99 10.80 13.10
C TRP A 24 6.29 11.74 14.09
N ALA A 25 6.18 11.35 15.35
CA ALA A 25 5.85 12.12 16.56
C ALA A 25 6.34 13.59 16.57
N CYS A 26 7.60 13.77 16.19
CA CYS A 26 8.32 15.04 16.23
C CYS A 26 8.42 15.75 14.87
N LEU A 27 7.97 15.11 13.78
CA LEU A 27 7.93 15.76 12.47
C LEU A 27 6.86 16.88 12.50
N PRO A 28 7.21 18.13 12.14
CA PRO A 28 6.25 19.23 12.05
C PRO A 28 5.15 18.89 11.03
N VAL A 29 3.93 19.38 11.31
CA VAL A 29 2.72 19.07 10.54
C VAL A 29 2.91 19.32 9.04
N SER A 30 3.67 20.36 8.67
CA SER A 30 4.02 20.68 7.29
C SER A 30 4.84 19.60 6.59
N LEU A 31 5.77 18.93 7.29
CA LEU A 31 6.58 17.84 6.74
C LEU A 31 5.81 16.51 6.71
N ARG A 32 4.98 16.21 7.72
CA ARG A 32 4.08 15.03 7.68
C ARG A 32 3.09 15.11 6.53
N GLN A 33 2.49 16.30 6.35
CA GLN A 33 1.60 16.56 5.23
C GLN A 33 2.36 16.46 3.92
N ARG A 34 3.59 16.97 3.80
CA ARG A 34 4.41 16.84 2.58
C ARG A 34 4.80 15.40 2.27
N TYR A 35 5.04 14.54 3.27
CA TYR A 35 5.41 13.13 3.06
C TYR A 35 4.20 12.23 2.69
N VAL A 36 3.02 12.51 3.24
CA VAL A 36 1.76 11.82 2.90
C VAL A 36 1.12 12.38 1.61
N ARG A 37 1.39 13.66 1.26
CA ARG A 37 0.81 14.36 0.10
C ARG A 37 1.33 13.95 -1.28
N VAL A 38 2.48 13.28 -1.41
CA VAL A 38 3.10 13.07 -2.75
C VAL A 38 2.69 11.77 -3.45
N SER A 39 1.70 11.03 -2.94
CA SER A 39 1.18 9.88 -3.70
C SER A 39 0.24 10.34 -4.83
N ARG A 40 0.80 11.06 -5.81
CA ARG A 40 0.14 11.25 -7.10
C ARG A 40 0.04 9.89 -7.77
N ARG A 41 -1.18 9.49 -8.10
CA ARG A 41 -1.43 8.26 -8.83
C ARG A 41 -2.39 8.51 -9.97
N TRP A 42 -2.13 7.83 -11.07
CA TRP A 42 -3.04 7.77 -12.20
C TRP A 42 -4.00 6.64 -11.93
N VAL A 43 -5.30 6.93 -12.02
CA VAL A 43 -6.34 5.93 -11.80
C VAL A 43 -7.06 5.71 -13.11
N LEU A 44 -7.11 4.45 -13.52
CA LEU A 44 -7.85 4.00 -14.68
C LEU A 44 -9.07 3.21 -14.20
N GLU A 45 -10.23 3.82 -14.28
CA GLU A 45 -11.49 3.17 -13.95
C GLU A 45 -12.10 2.56 -15.21
N ILE A 46 -12.38 1.25 -15.18
CA ILE A 46 -12.98 0.53 -16.31
C ILE A 46 -14.46 0.33 -15.99
N ALA A 47 -15.31 1.19 -16.54
CA ALA A 47 -16.77 1.08 -16.46
C ALA A 47 -17.32 0.25 -17.63
N ALA A 48 -18.65 0.06 -17.65
CA ALA A 48 -19.32 -0.77 -18.67
C ALA A 48 -19.07 -0.27 -20.10
N ASP A 49 -19.23 1.04 -20.35
CA ASP A 49 -19.13 1.62 -21.71
C ASP A 49 -17.92 2.54 -21.92
N GLU A 50 -17.36 3.06 -20.84
CA GLU A 50 -16.25 4.01 -20.88
C GLU A 50 -15.11 3.63 -19.93
N ILE A 51 -13.94 4.17 -20.24
CA ILE A 51 -12.75 4.11 -19.41
C ILE A 51 -12.43 5.53 -19.00
N VAL A 52 -12.37 5.76 -17.70
CA VAL A 52 -12.10 7.08 -17.15
C VAL A 52 -10.67 7.10 -16.65
N LEU A 53 -9.86 8.00 -17.21
CA LEU A 53 -8.54 8.31 -16.70
C LEU A 53 -8.65 9.52 -15.77
N SER A 54 -8.39 9.31 -14.50
CA SER A 54 -8.37 10.36 -13.49
C SER A 54 -7.00 10.45 -12.82
N ARG A 55 -6.74 11.62 -12.26
CA ARG A 55 -5.57 11.88 -11.42
C ARG A 55 -6.04 12.07 -9.99
N GLU A 56 -5.47 11.30 -9.08
CA GLU A 56 -5.73 11.44 -7.65
C GLU A 56 -4.51 11.96 -6.91
N GLN A 57 -4.75 12.94 -6.05
CA GLN A 57 -3.77 13.47 -5.09
C GLN A 57 -4.39 13.40 -3.70
N ALA A 58 -3.58 13.02 -2.71
CA ALA A 58 -4.06 12.86 -1.33
C ALA A 58 -4.63 14.19 -0.80
N GLY A 59 -5.93 14.19 -0.49
CA GLY A 59 -6.65 15.36 0.04
C GLY A 59 -7.34 16.23 -1.03
N GLU A 60 -7.25 15.87 -2.31
CA GLU A 60 -7.97 16.54 -3.41
C GLU A 60 -9.04 15.64 -4.01
N LYS A 61 -10.05 16.24 -4.64
CA LYS A 61 -11.03 15.47 -5.42
C LYS A 61 -10.36 14.89 -6.66
N PRO A 62 -10.74 13.68 -7.09
CA PRO A 62 -10.23 13.09 -8.32
C PRO A 62 -10.52 14.00 -9.51
N GLU A 63 -9.48 14.36 -10.24
CA GLU A 63 -9.59 15.18 -11.45
C GLU A 63 -9.73 14.25 -12.66
N ILE A 64 -10.88 14.28 -13.32
CA ILE A 64 -11.11 13.51 -14.55
C ILE A 64 -10.36 14.20 -15.69
N LEU A 65 -9.38 13.51 -16.25
CA LEU A 65 -8.56 14.06 -17.32
C LEU A 65 -9.16 13.72 -18.68
N ASN A 66 -9.40 12.43 -18.92
CA ASN A 66 -9.91 11.94 -20.19
C ASN A 66 -10.94 10.82 -19.96
N ARG A 67 -11.88 10.69 -20.91
CA ARG A 67 -12.77 9.54 -21.05
C ARG A 67 -12.53 8.91 -22.41
N TYR A 68 -12.45 7.59 -22.43
CA TYR A 68 -12.24 6.81 -23.65
C TYR A 68 -13.37 5.80 -23.81
N PRO A 69 -13.86 5.55 -25.04
CA PRO A 69 -14.76 4.44 -25.28
C PRO A 69 -14.11 3.12 -24.89
N ARG A 70 -14.88 2.19 -24.31
CA ARG A 70 -14.34 0.88 -23.90
C ARG A 70 -13.69 0.10 -25.05
N GLN A 71 -14.19 0.28 -26.27
CA GLN A 71 -13.64 -0.35 -27.48
C GLN A 71 -12.18 0.05 -27.75
N SER A 72 -11.77 1.25 -27.30
CA SER A 72 -10.42 1.75 -27.53
C SER A 72 -9.36 0.98 -26.73
N LEU A 73 -9.73 0.25 -25.65
CA LEU A 73 -8.84 -0.72 -25.00
C LEU A 73 -8.51 -1.89 -25.93
N ARG A 74 -9.49 -2.38 -26.69
CA ARG A 74 -9.30 -3.52 -27.60
C ARG A 74 -8.49 -3.16 -28.84
N GLN A 75 -8.59 -1.92 -29.28
CA GLN A 75 -7.90 -1.42 -30.49
C GLN A 75 -6.48 -0.89 -30.20
N GLY A 76 -6.01 -0.93 -28.95
CA GLY A 76 -4.65 -0.52 -28.57
C GLY A 76 -4.37 1.00 -28.58
N GLY A 77 -5.28 1.82 -29.10
CA GLY A 77 -5.06 3.26 -29.30
C GLY A 77 -4.99 4.12 -28.03
N ILE A 78 -5.45 3.62 -26.88
CA ILE A 78 -5.39 4.38 -25.61
C ILE A 78 -3.99 4.33 -24.98
N SER A 79 -3.22 3.29 -25.30
CA SER A 79 -1.99 2.93 -24.60
C SER A 79 -0.95 4.05 -24.63
N GLU A 80 -0.64 4.57 -25.80
CA GLU A 80 0.31 5.67 -25.99
C GLU A 80 -0.15 6.94 -25.29
N ALA A 81 -1.45 7.27 -25.36
CA ALA A 81 -2.01 8.45 -24.71
C ALA A 81 -1.89 8.37 -23.18
N VAL A 82 -2.17 7.21 -22.61
CA VAL A 82 -2.03 6.95 -21.16
C VAL A 82 -0.55 6.94 -20.77
N LEU A 83 0.31 6.18 -21.45
CA LEU A 83 1.74 6.09 -21.13
C LEU A 83 2.44 7.46 -21.23
N LYS A 84 2.13 8.26 -22.26
CA LYS A 84 2.67 9.61 -22.43
C LYS A 84 2.22 10.58 -21.33
N LYS A 85 1.00 10.41 -20.80
CA LYS A 85 0.51 11.22 -19.67
C LYS A 85 1.08 10.75 -18.34
N THR A 86 1.19 9.43 -18.14
CA THR A 86 1.64 8.84 -16.87
C THR A 86 3.15 8.98 -16.66
N LYS A 87 4.00 9.09 -17.69
CA LYS A 87 5.46 9.39 -17.59
C LYS A 87 6.21 8.67 -16.45
N GLY A 88 5.88 7.41 -16.16
CA GLY A 88 6.51 6.62 -15.10
C GLY A 88 5.95 6.83 -13.69
N GLU A 89 4.88 7.60 -13.54
CA GLU A 89 4.05 7.64 -12.32
C GLU A 89 3.25 6.33 -12.16
N PRO A 90 2.85 5.95 -10.94
CA PRO A 90 2.11 4.72 -10.72
C PRO A 90 0.72 4.79 -11.34
N LEU A 91 0.44 3.86 -12.24
CA LEU A 91 -0.89 3.59 -12.78
C LEU A 91 -1.60 2.56 -11.91
N VAL A 92 -2.80 2.88 -11.44
CA VAL A 92 -3.66 2.01 -10.62
C VAL A 92 -4.95 1.77 -11.40
N MET A 93 -5.34 0.51 -11.51
CA MET A 93 -6.64 0.14 -12.06
C MET A 93 -7.68 0.21 -10.94
N ARG A 94 -8.85 0.81 -11.22
CA ARG A 94 -9.97 0.83 -10.28
C ARG A 94 -11.12 -0.02 -10.77
N VAL A 95 -11.53 -0.97 -9.92
CA VAL A 95 -12.66 -1.87 -10.15
C VAL A 95 -13.93 -1.25 -9.58
N PRO A 96 -15.04 -1.23 -10.35
CA PRO A 96 -16.35 -0.85 -9.84
C PRO A 96 -16.83 -1.73 -8.68
N ALA A 97 -17.48 -1.11 -7.68
CA ALA A 97 -17.97 -1.81 -6.49
C ALA A 97 -18.96 -2.94 -6.80
N VAL A 98 -19.68 -2.87 -7.92
CA VAL A 98 -20.65 -3.90 -8.37
C VAL A 98 -20.00 -5.27 -8.60
N HIS A 99 -18.70 -5.32 -8.89
CA HIS A 99 -17.96 -6.57 -9.09
C HIS A 99 -17.33 -7.09 -7.80
N THR A 100 -17.63 -6.48 -6.66
CA THR A 100 -16.94 -6.74 -5.39
C THR A 100 -17.89 -7.27 -4.35
N LEU A 101 -17.39 -8.22 -3.56
CA LEU A 101 -18.02 -8.69 -2.33
C LEU A 101 -17.28 -8.05 -1.16
N SER A 102 -17.99 -7.34 -0.30
CA SER A 102 -17.44 -6.75 0.93
C SER A 102 -18.11 -7.36 2.14
N LYS A 103 -17.32 -7.73 3.14
CA LYS A 103 -17.82 -8.27 4.40
C LYS A 103 -17.00 -7.79 5.58
N THR A 104 -17.68 -7.37 6.63
CA THR A 104 -17.05 -7.05 7.91
C THR A 104 -17.06 -8.28 8.81
N MET A 105 -15.92 -8.59 9.43
CA MET A 105 -15.79 -9.71 10.36
C MET A 105 -14.91 -9.35 11.55
N THR A 106 -14.99 -10.18 12.59
CA THR A 106 -14.21 -10.00 13.82
C THR A 106 -13.24 -11.15 13.98
N LEU A 107 -11.96 -10.81 14.21
CA LEU A 107 -10.88 -11.78 14.39
C LEU A 107 -10.18 -11.57 15.74
N PRO A 108 -9.48 -12.59 16.27
CA PRO A 108 -8.63 -12.41 17.45
C PRO A 108 -7.51 -11.39 17.18
N LEU A 109 -7.12 -10.61 18.19
CA LEU A 109 -6.01 -9.64 18.07
C LEU A 109 -4.69 -10.30 17.66
N ALA A 110 -4.47 -11.55 18.05
CA ALA A 110 -3.30 -12.33 17.65
C ALA A 110 -3.18 -12.54 16.12
N ALA A 111 -4.29 -12.39 15.37
CA ALA A 111 -4.28 -12.52 13.92
C ALA A 111 -3.66 -11.30 13.21
N GLU A 112 -3.40 -10.19 13.90
CA GLU A 112 -2.92 -8.94 13.26
C GLU A 112 -1.65 -9.13 12.43
N SER A 113 -0.68 -9.91 12.93
CA SER A 113 0.60 -10.15 12.26
C SER A 113 0.46 -10.93 10.95
N ASN A 114 -0.54 -11.81 10.86
CA ASN A 114 -0.77 -12.71 9.73
C ASN A 114 -2.18 -12.56 9.16
N LEU A 115 -2.73 -11.34 9.18
CA LEU A 115 -4.15 -11.07 8.94
C LEU A 115 -4.63 -11.63 7.59
N ARG A 116 -3.86 -11.41 6.53
CA ARG A 116 -4.20 -11.87 5.18
C ARG A 116 -4.30 -13.40 5.10
N GLN A 117 -3.40 -14.11 5.78
CA GLN A 117 -3.38 -15.57 5.79
C GLN A 117 -4.57 -16.12 6.59
N VAL A 118 -4.84 -15.57 7.78
CA VAL A 118 -5.98 -15.96 8.62
C VAL A 118 -7.30 -15.76 7.87
N VAL A 119 -7.47 -14.59 7.24
CA VAL A 119 -8.69 -14.31 6.45
C VAL A 119 -8.78 -15.23 5.22
N GLY A 120 -7.66 -15.60 4.62
CA GLY A 120 -7.63 -16.58 3.52
C GLY A 120 -8.16 -17.96 3.91
N PHE A 121 -7.93 -18.41 5.15
CA PHE A 121 -8.47 -19.67 5.67
C PHE A 121 -9.94 -19.60 6.08
N GLU A 122 -10.42 -18.41 6.44
CA GLU A 122 -11.82 -18.19 6.84
C GLU A 122 -12.71 -17.75 5.65
N LEU A 123 -12.13 -17.67 4.45
CA LEU A 123 -12.76 -17.01 3.30
C LEU A 123 -14.00 -17.77 2.79
N ASP A 124 -13.95 -19.09 2.81
CA ASP A 124 -15.03 -20.01 2.45
C ASP A 124 -16.15 -20.08 3.50
N ARG A 125 -15.83 -19.80 4.77
CA ARG A 125 -16.82 -19.68 5.85
C ARG A 125 -17.61 -18.40 5.74
N PHE A 126 -16.97 -17.33 5.27
CA PHE A 126 -17.58 -16.00 5.21
C PHE A 126 -18.13 -15.64 3.84
N THR A 127 -17.75 -16.35 2.78
CA THR A 127 -18.17 -16.06 1.40
C THR A 127 -18.37 -17.37 0.63
N PRO A 128 -19.15 -17.40 -0.45
CA PRO A 128 -19.30 -18.60 -1.27
C PRO A 128 -18.04 -18.91 -2.13
N PHE A 129 -16.92 -18.23 -1.90
CA PHE A 129 -15.71 -18.34 -2.70
C PHE A 129 -14.55 -18.90 -1.87
N THR A 130 -13.69 -19.68 -2.50
CA THR A 130 -12.41 -20.07 -1.92
C THR A 130 -11.34 -19.02 -2.20
N ALA A 131 -10.25 -19.00 -1.41
CA ALA A 131 -9.13 -18.08 -1.61
C ALA A 131 -8.45 -18.20 -2.99
N THR A 132 -8.62 -19.32 -3.70
CA THR A 132 -8.10 -19.53 -5.05
C THR A 132 -9.00 -18.95 -6.13
N GLN A 133 -10.28 -18.71 -5.84
CA GLN A 133 -11.27 -18.21 -6.81
C GLN A 133 -11.39 -16.69 -6.82
N VAL A 134 -10.86 -16.00 -5.81
CA VAL A 134 -10.93 -14.54 -5.68
C VAL A 134 -9.56 -13.89 -5.52
N TYR A 135 -9.47 -12.64 -5.93
CA TYR A 135 -8.50 -11.70 -5.38
C TYR A 135 -9.13 -11.02 -4.18
N TYR A 136 -8.37 -10.87 -3.10
CA TYR A 136 -8.87 -10.22 -1.91
C TYR A 136 -7.77 -9.45 -1.18
N ASP A 137 -8.23 -8.44 -0.46
CA ASP A 137 -7.43 -7.70 0.51
C ASP A 137 -8.28 -7.36 1.75
N VAL A 138 -7.60 -6.99 2.82
CA VAL A 138 -8.21 -6.81 4.13
C VAL A 138 -7.72 -5.52 4.76
N ARG A 139 -8.66 -4.74 5.29
CA ARG A 139 -8.38 -3.52 6.06
C ARG A 139 -8.83 -3.68 7.50
N ILE A 140 -8.01 -3.23 8.45
CA ILE A 140 -8.39 -3.15 9.86
C ILE A 140 -9.25 -1.89 10.05
N LEU A 141 -10.49 -2.08 10.45
CA LEU A 141 -11.40 -0.99 10.79
C LEU A 141 -11.17 -0.51 12.23
N GLU A 142 -10.94 -1.45 13.15
CA GLU A 142 -10.83 -1.15 14.58
C GLU A 142 -9.95 -2.17 15.31
N ARG A 143 -9.17 -1.70 16.28
CA ARG A 143 -8.40 -2.52 17.21
C ARG A 143 -8.99 -2.41 18.61
N GLN A 144 -9.58 -3.49 19.10
CA GLN A 144 -10.22 -3.55 20.41
C GLN A 144 -9.29 -4.27 21.41
N SER A 145 -8.27 -3.55 21.89
CA SER A 145 -7.23 -4.12 22.77
C SER A 145 -7.80 -4.74 24.05
N ALA A 146 -8.82 -4.10 24.66
CA ALA A 146 -9.46 -4.60 25.87
C ALA A 146 -10.18 -5.95 25.64
N ALA A 147 -10.85 -6.11 24.50
CA ALA A 147 -11.57 -7.33 24.13
C ALA A 147 -10.69 -8.36 23.39
N ARG A 148 -9.39 -8.06 23.18
CA ARG A 148 -8.45 -8.84 22.35
C ARG A 148 -9.02 -9.23 20.98
N ARG A 149 -9.70 -8.27 20.32
CA ARG A 149 -10.36 -8.47 19.02
C ARG A 149 -10.00 -7.39 18.00
N LEU A 150 -10.14 -7.74 16.73
CA LEU A 150 -9.96 -6.88 15.57
C LEU A 150 -11.24 -6.89 14.77
N ARG A 151 -11.72 -5.70 14.40
CA ARG A 151 -12.77 -5.57 13.40
C ARG A 151 -12.12 -5.29 12.06
N VAL A 152 -12.39 -6.14 11.07
CA VAL A 152 -11.74 -6.06 9.76
C VAL A 152 -12.77 -6.07 8.64
N GLN A 153 -12.45 -5.40 7.54
CA GLN A 153 -13.22 -5.40 6.31
C GLN A 153 -12.47 -6.22 5.26
N LEU A 154 -13.09 -7.31 4.83
CA LEU A 154 -12.67 -8.10 3.68
C LEU A 154 -13.33 -7.53 2.44
N VAL A 155 -12.54 -7.28 1.39
CA VAL A 155 -13.03 -6.98 0.04
C VAL A 155 -12.46 -8.03 -0.92
N ALA A 156 -13.34 -8.67 -1.67
CA ALA A 156 -13.01 -9.74 -2.61
C ALA A 156 -13.62 -9.48 -4.00
N VAL A 157 -12.89 -9.87 -5.03
CA VAL A 157 -13.32 -9.80 -6.44
C VAL A 157 -13.04 -11.16 -7.10
N PRO A 158 -14.00 -11.75 -7.82
CA PRO A 158 -13.79 -12.98 -8.56
C PRO A 158 -12.59 -12.88 -9.52
N ARG A 159 -11.74 -13.90 -9.53
CA ARG A 159 -10.57 -13.95 -10.41
C ARG A 159 -10.94 -13.84 -11.88
N SER A 160 -12.01 -14.53 -12.31
CA SER A 160 -12.51 -14.46 -13.68
C SER A 160 -12.78 -13.02 -14.15
N VAL A 161 -13.29 -12.17 -13.26
CA VAL A 161 -13.55 -10.75 -13.56
C VAL A 161 -12.24 -9.97 -13.62
N LEU A 162 -11.40 -10.06 -12.58
CA LEU A 162 -10.20 -9.25 -12.51
C LEU A 162 -9.14 -9.67 -13.54
N ASP A 163 -8.93 -10.97 -13.73
CA ASP A 163 -7.97 -11.49 -14.72
C ASP A 163 -8.40 -11.07 -16.13
N SER A 164 -9.69 -11.13 -16.48
CA SER A 164 -10.17 -10.64 -17.78
C SER A 164 -9.91 -9.14 -18.00
N LEU A 165 -10.05 -8.32 -16.95
CA LEU A 165 -9.76 -6.89 -17.05
C LEU A 165 -8.25 -6.61 -17.14
N LEU A 166 -7.43 -7.36 -16.41
CA LEU A 166 -5.97 -7.26 -16.47
C LEU A 166 -5.44 -7.72 -17.84
N GLU A 167 -6.02 -8.77 -18.43
CA GLU A 167 -5.70 -9.23 -19.79
C GLU A 167 -6.08 -8.19 -20.85
N GLN A 168 -7.25 -7.55 -20.72
CA GLN A 168 -7.63 -6.43 -21.60
C GLN A 168 -6.65 -5.27 -21.54
N LEU A 169 -6.16 -4.94 -20.34
CA LEU A 169 -5.14 -3.92 -20.17
C LEU A 169 -3.78 -4.35 -20.74
N ALA A 170 -3.39 -5.60 -20.50
CA ALA A 170 -2.15 -6.16 -21.02
C ALA A 170 -2.14 -6.20 -22.55
N GLY A 171 -3.26 -6.58 -23.18
CA GLY A 171 -3.44 -6.52 -24.63
C GLY A 171 -3.37 -5.09 -25.19
N ALA A 172 -3.72 -4.09 -24.37
CA ALA A 172 -3.52 -2.69 -24.66
C ALA A 172 -2.12 -2.18 -24.26
N GLY A 173 -1.16 -3.03 -23.88
CA GLY A 173 0.18 -2.59 -23.44
C GLY A 173 0.22 -1.79 -22.14
N LEU A 174 -0.86 -1.82 -21.35
CA LEU A 174 -0.96 -1.16 -20.05
C LEU A 174 -0.76 -2.19 -18.92
N SER A 175 0.13 -1.89 -17.98
CA SER A 175 0.40 -2.73 -16.83
C SER A 175 0.18 -1.94 -15.53
N PRO A 176 -0.96 -2.12 -14.83
CA PRO A 176 -1.24 -1.41 -13.60
C PRO A 176 -0.35 -1.93 -12.45
N MET A 177 0.14 -1.01 -11.61
CA MET A 177 0.95 -1.32 -10.42
C MET A 177 0.10 -1.65 -9.18
N GLY A 178 -1.18 -1.28 -9.21
CA GLY A 178 -2.15 -1.46 -8.12
C GLY A 178 -3.56 -1.73 -8.67
N VAL A 179 -4.38 -2.46 -7.92
CA VAL A 179 -5.81 -2.62 -8.23
C VAL A 179 -6.61 -2.25 -6.99
N ASP A 180 -7.35 -1.16 -7.09
CA ASP A 180 -8.19 -0.63 -6.01
C ASP A 180 -9.68 -0.81 -6.35
N VAL A 181 -10.54 -0.57 -5.37
CA VAL A 181 -12.00 -0.65 -5.54
C VAL A 181 -12.67 0.67 -5.19
N ILE A 182 -13.67 1.08 -5.98
CA ILE A 182 -14.50 2.26 -5.67
C ILE A 182 -15.16 2.08 -4.30
N GLY A 183 -15.06 3.11 -3.45
CA GLY A 183 -15.70 3.12 -2.13
C GLY A 183 -14.95 2.37 -1.03
N TYR A 184 -13.86 1.66 -1.36
CA TYR A 184 -13.04 0.94 -0.38
C TYR A 184 -11.59 1.46 -0.43
N PRO A 185 -11.26 2.53 0.31
CA PRO A 185 -9.91 3.08 0.36
C PRO A 185 -8.94 2.10 1.02
N GLU A 186 -7.65 2.22 0.69
CA GLU A 186 -6.55 1.42 1.26
C GLU A 186 -6.60 -0.09 0.94
N ILE A 187 -7.45 -0.51 0.00
CA ILE A 187 -7.52 -1.87 -0.52
C ILE A 187 -6.70 -1.99 -1.80
N ASN A 188 -5.78 -2.96 -1.86
CA ASN A 188 -5.04 -3.30 -3.07
C ASN A 188 -5.12 -4.81 -3.37
N LEU A 189 -6.00 -5.15 -4.31
CA LEU A 189 -6.32 -6.52 -4.72
C LEU A 189 -5.19 -7.22 -5.48
N LEU A 190 -4.18 -6.50 -5.98
CA LEU A 190 -3.00 -7.13 -6.57
C LEU A 190 -2.22 -7.88 -5.48
N PRO A 191 -1.98 -9.19 -5.65
CA PRO A 191 -1.21 -9.96 -4.68
C PRO A 191 0.22 -9.41 -4.60
N PRO A 192 0.87 -9.48 -3.42
CA PRO A 192 2.22 -8.94 -3.23
C PRO A 192 3.24 -9.44 -4.26
N SER A 193 3.06 -10.66 -4.78
CA SER A 193 3.90 -11.27 -5.82
C SER A 193 3.75 -10.63 -7.20
N LYS A 194 2.58 -10.05 -7.53
CA LYS A 194 2.30 -9.38 -8.81
C LYS A 194 2.44 -7.86 -8.74
N ARG A 195 2.61 -7.28 -7.54
CA ARG A 195 2.90 -5.85 -7.40
C ARG A 195 4.26 -5.60 -8.05
N ALA A 196 4.27 -4.81 -9.12
CA ALA A 196 5.51 -4.42 -9.81
C ALA A 196 6.53 -3.99 -8.75
N ARG A 197 7.69 -4.66 -8.73
CA ARG A 197 8.76 -4.41 -7.76
C ARG A 197 9.02 -2.91 -7.78
N GLN A 198 8.79 -2.24 -6.65
CA GLN A 198 8.96 -0.79 -6.54
C GLN A 198 10.26 -0.41 -7.24
N SER A 199 10.17 0.59 -8.13
CA SER A 199 11.25 1.09 -8.98
C SER A 199 12.62 0.89 -8.33
N ALA A 200 13.55 0.25 -9.04
CA ALA A 200 14.93 0.04 -8.57
C ALA A 200 15.58 1.35 -8.03
N THR A 201 15.09 2.51 -8.45
CA THR A 201 15.46 3.84 -7.95
C THR A 201 15.08 4.05 -6.47
N LEU A 202 13.90 3.64 -6.01
CA LEU A 202 13.50 3.76 -4.60
C LEU A 202 14.26 2.76 -3.73
N GLN A 203 14.50 1.55 -4.22
CA GLN A 203 15.39 0.61 -3.53
C GLN A 203 16.79 1.20 -3.42
N ARG A 204 17.37 1.71 -4.50
CA ARG A 204 18.68 2.39 -4.50
C ARG A 204 18.70 3.57 -3.51
N LEU A 205 17.65 4.39 -3.49
CA LEU A 205 17.54 5.51 -2.56
C LEU A 205 17.45 5.06 -1.09
N GLN A 206 16.71 3.99 -0.81
CA GLN A 206 16.66 3.40 0.54
C GLN A 206 18.03 2.85 0.94
N TRP A 207 18.74 2.19 0.02
CA TRP A 207 20.09 1.69 0.26
C TRP A 207 21.10 2.83 0.44
N THR A 208 21.02 3.93 -0.34
CA THR A 208 21.91 5.08 -0.15
C THR A 208 21.63 5.81 1.16
N LEU A 209 20.37 5.94 1.57
CA LEU A 209 20.01 6.49 2.87
C LEU A 209 20.48 5.59 4.02
N ALA A 210 20.38 4.27 3.86
CA ALA A 210 20.85 3.30 4.85
C ALA A 210 22.38 3.34 4.99
N THR A 211 23.12 3.41 3.88
CA THR A 211 24.58 3.53 3.92
C THR A 211 25.03 4.86 4.50
N LEU A 212 24.38 5.97 4.15
CA LEU A 212 24.66 7.28 4.72
C LEU A 212 24.40 7.30 6.23
N GLY A 213 23.28 6.70 6.66
CA GLY A 213 22.95 6.54 8.08
C GLY A 213 23.98 5.70 8.84
N LEU A 214 24.45 4.60 8.24
CA LEU A 214 25.51 3.76 8.82
C LEU A 214 26.84 4.54 8.97
N ILE A 215 27.23 5.30 7.95
CA ILE A 215 28.43 6.15 7.99
C ILE A 215 28.33 7.19 9.12
N LEU A 216 27.15 7.81 9.28
CA LEU A 216 26.93 8.80 10.33
C LEU A 216 27.08 8.18 11.73
N VAL A 217 26.53 6.98 11.96
CA VAL A 217 26.65 6.25 13.23
C VAL A 217 28.11 5.89 13.52
N LEU A 218 28.86 5.43 12.51
CA LEU A 218 30.28 5.12 12.65
C LEU A 218 31.10 6.38 12.94
N ALA A 219 30.82 7.50 12.28
CA ALA A 219 31.50 8.77 12.51
C ALA A 219 31.29 9.31 13.93
N VAL A 220 30.06 9.22 14.45
CA VAL A 220 29.76 9.59 15.84
C VAL A 220 30.45 8.64 16.82
N GLY A 221 30.44 7.33 16.55
CA GLY A 221 31.15 6.34 17.37
C GLY A 221 32.65 6.63 17.44
N VAL A 222 33.29 6.88 16.30
CA VAL A 222 34.71 7.26 16.23
C VAL A 222 34.96 8.57 16.97
N PHE A 223 34.12 9.60 16.81
CA PHE A 223 34.27 10.86 17.53
C PHE A 223 34.16 10.70 19.05
N THR A 224 33.25 9.85 19.55
CA THR A 224 33.14 9.56 20.99
C THR A 224 34.34 8.79 21.56
N VAL A 225 34.97 7.94 20.76
CA VAL A 225 36.19 7.20 21.15
C VAL A 225 37.44 8.07 21.06
N MET A 226 37.50 9.01 20.11
CA MET A 226 38.60 9.96 19.92
C MET A 226 38.48 11.23 20.76
N ALA A 227 37.33 11.46 21.41
CA ALA A 227 37.18 12.57 22.34
C ALA A 227 38.23 12.43 23.45
N PRO A 228 39.18 13.38 23.57
CA PRO A 228 40.25 13.25 24.54
C PRO A 228 39.62 13.15 25.93
N LYS A 229 39.94 12.10 26.68
CA LYS A 229 39.64 12.06 28.11
C LYS A 229 40.27 13.32 28.69
N LYS A 230 39.45 14.25 29.19
CA LYS A 230 39.94 15.34 30.01
C LYS A 230 40.64 14.68 31.20
N CYS A 231 41.97 14.62 31.16
CA CYS A 231 42.75 14.44 32.38
C CYS A 231 42.42 15.65 33.26
N GLY A 232 41.64 15.43 34.31
CA GLY A 232 41.72 16.26 35.49
C GLY A 232 43.00 15.86 36.22
N ASP A 233 43.96 16.78 36.25
CA ASP A 233 44.41 17.46 37.46
C ASP A 233 45.18 18.72 37.06
#